data_AF-A0A1H3NPD1-F1
#
_entry.id   AF-A0A1H3NPD1-F1
#
_cell.length_a   1.000
_cell.length_b   1.000
_cell.length_c   1.000
_cell.angle_alpha   90.00
_cell.angle_beta   90.00
_cell.angle_gamma   90.00
#
_symmetry.space_group_name_H-M   'P 1'
#
loop_
_entity.id
_entity.type
_entity.pdbx_description
1 polymer ?
#
loop_
_entity_poly.entity_id
_entity_poly.type
_entity_poly.pdbx_seq_one_letter_code
_entity_poly.pdbx_strand_id
1 'polypeptide(L)'
;MDETTGAFGASSRQASKKKAEKQALSQCAESGKNRCAVKFVYLNQCASIVTGKRWNYTQSHNTIAEAITRGMNKCISEDEECNTFYSDCSLPEQVY
;
A
#
# COMPACT_ATOMS: atom_id res chain seq x y z
N MET A 1 3.53 -6.84 4.38
CA MET A 1 2.55 -7.91 4.10
C MET A 1 3.21 -9.25 4.34
N ASP A 2 2.50 -10.17 4.97
CA ASP A 2 2.86 -11.59 5.07
C ASP A 2 2.25 -12.35 3.89
N GLU A 3 3.07 -13.06 3.12
CA GLU A 3 2.63 -13.78 1.92
C GLU A 3 1.81 -15.04 2.22
N THR A 4 1.93 -15.59 3.43
CA THR A 4 1.29 -16.85 3.81
C THR A 4 -0.07 -16.63 4.47
N THR A 5 -0.20 -15.57 5.27
CA THR A 5 -1.42 -15.28 6.02
C THR A 5 -2.24 -14.15 5.40
N GLY A 6 -1.65 -13.37 4.50
CA GLY A 6 -2.27 -12.14 3.99
C GLY A 6 -2.25 -10.99 5.00
N ALA A 7 -1.58 -11.13 6.15
CA ALA A 7 -1.49 -10.07 7.15
C ALA A 7 -0.90 -8.80 6.52
N PHE A 8 -1.54 -7.66 6.79
CA PHE A 8 -1.25 -6.39 6.13
C PHE A 8 -1.02 -5.28 7.16
N GLY A 9 -0.14 -4.35 6.81
CA GLY A 9 0.13 -3.14 7.57
C GLY A 9 0.67 -2.08 6.64
N ALA A 10 0.30 -0.82 6.90
CA ALA A 10 0.68 0.32 6.08
C ALA A 10 0.93 1.55 6.93
N SER A 11 1.87 2.38 6.50
CA SER A 11 2.17 3.64 7.18
C SER A 11 2.41 4.72 6.15
N SER A 12 1.81 5.88 6.38
CA SER A 12 1.92 7.09 5.58
C SER A 12 2.31 8.27 6.48
N ARG A 13 2.76 9.37 5.87
CA ARG A 13 3.01 10.65 6.56
C ARG A 13 4.00 10.52 7.73
N GLN A 14 5.09 9.78 7.50
CA GLN A 14 6.15 9.62 8.48
C GLN A 14 7.33 10.52 8.17
N ALA A 15 7.97 11.04 9.22
CA ALA A 15 9.16 11.89 9.12
C ALA A 15 10.38 11.20 8.47
N SER A 16 10.37 9.88 8.29
CA SER A 16 11.43 9.16 7.56
C SER A 16 10.94 7.80 7.06
N LYS A 17 11.59 7.30 6.00
CA LYS A 17 11.39 5.94 5.47
C LYS A 17 11.49 4.87 6.56
N LYS A 18 12.51 4.95 7.42
CA LYS A 18 12.73 3.98 8.50
C LYS A 18 11.57 3.92 9.50
N LYS A 19 10.98 5.07 9.83
CA LYS A 19 9.79 5.13 10.70
C LYS A 19 8.57 4.51 10.02
N ALA A 20 8.34 4.83 8.74
CA ALA A 20 7.26 4.24 7.94
C ALA A 20 7.37 2.71 7.86
N GLU A 21 8.54 2.20 7.52
CA GLU A 21 8.79 0.76 7.43
C GLU A 21 8.57 0.07 8.78
N LYS A 22 9.11 0.63 9.86
CA LYS A 22 8.93 0.07 11.21
C LYS A 22 7.46 0.02 11.61
N GLN A 23 6.70 1.09 11.39
CA GLN A 23 5.28 1.14 11.75
C GLN A 23 4.44 0.18 10.89
N ALA A 24 4.67 0.14 9.57
CA ALA A 24 3.95 -0.77 8.68
C ALA A 24 4.23 -2.25 9.02
N LEU A 25 5.48 -2.58 9.35
CA LEU A 25 5.86 -3.93 9.81
C LEU A 25 5.26 -4.27 11.17
N SER A 26 5.19 -3.30 12.09
CA SER A 26 4.54 -3.48 13.39
C SER A 26 3.06 -3.80 13.23
N GLN A 27 2.32 -3.01 12.44
CA GLN A 27 0.90 -3.27 12.16
C GLN A 27 0.67 -4.62 11.51
N CYS A 28 1.53 -5.01 10.55
CA CYS A 28 1.47 -6.32 9.93
C CYS A 28 1.66 -7.46 10.96
N ALA A 29 2.57 -7.28 11.91
CA ALA A 29 2.88 -8.29 12.93
C ALA A 29 1.82 -8.42 14.04
N GLU A 30 0.91 -7.45 14.19
CA GLU A 30 -0.20 -7.52 15.16
C GLU A 30 -1.13 -8.72 14.92
N SER A 31 -1.14 -9.26 13.68
CA SER A 31 -1.90 -10.45 13.30
C SER A 31 -1.31 -11.79 13.80
N GLY A 32 -0.14 -11.76 14.47
CA GLY A 32 0.36 -12.87 15.29
C GLY A 32 1.22 -13.94 14.60
N LYS A 33 1.54 -13.86 13.30
CA LYS A 33 2.47 -14.79 12.62
C LYS A 33 3.33 -14.05 11.59
N ASN A 34 4.66 -14.24 11.66
CA ASN A 34 5.65 -13.23 11.25
C ASN A 34 6.54 -13.66 10.07
N ARG A 35 6.08 -13.41 8.84
CA ARG A 35 6.94 -13.18 7.67
C ARG A 35 6.58 -11.87 6.95
N CYS A 36 6.25 -10.85 7.74
CA CYS A 36 5.98 -9.52 7.22
C CYS A 36 7.21 -8.92 6.53
N ALA A 37 7.07 -8.60 5.25
CA ALA A 37 8.07 -7.86 4.48
C ALA A 37 7.49 -6.54 3.95
N VAL A 38 8.35 -5.55 3.78
CA VAL A 38 8.02 -4.30 3.08
C VAL A 38 7.89 -4.61 1.59
N LYS A 39 6.74 -4.28 1.00
CA LYS A 39 6.44 -4.56 -0.42
C LYS A 39 6.50 -3.32 -1.31
N PHE A 40 6.28 -2.14 -0.73
CA PHE A 40 6.21 -0.89 -1.47
C PHE A 40 6.52 0.29 -0.57
N VAL A 41 7.23 1.28 -1.10
CA VAL A 41 7.58 2.53 -0.42
C VAL A 41 7.36 3.67 -1.41
N TYR A 42 6.75 4.76 -0.96
CA TYR A 42 6.43 5.94 -1.76
C TYR A 42 6.72 7.21 -0.97
N LEU A 43 7.01 8.31 -1.66
CA LEU A 43 7.36 9.60 -1.07
C LEU A 43 6.72 10.72 -1.89
N ASN A 44 6.12 11.71 -1.22
CA ASN A 44 5.45 12.86 -1.84
C ASN A 44 4.38 12.45 -2.86
N GLN A 45 3.71 11.34 -2.58
CA GLN A 45 2.76 10.68 -3.47
C GLN A 45 1.65 10.01 -2.67
N CYS A 46 0.62 9.60 -3.38
CA CYS A 46 -0.42 8.69 -2.95
C CYS A 46 -0.16 7.29 -3.50
N ALA A 47 -0.50 6.28 -2.72
CA ALA A 47 -0.42 4.88 -3.12
C ALA A 47 -1.79 4.23 -3.06
N SER A 48 -1.98 3.19 -3.86
CA SER A 48 -3.12 2.29 -3.78
C SER A 48 -2.68 0.84 -3.96
N ILE A 49 -3.45 -0.07 -3.39
CA ILE A 49 -3.38 -1.50 -3.66
C ILE A 49 -4.77 -1.91 -4.14
N VAL A 50 -4.86 -2.43 -5.36
CA VAL A 50 -6.06 -3.06 -5.89
C VAL A 50 -5.84 -4.57 -5.84
N THR A 51 -6.78 -5.30 -5.25
CA THR A 51 -6.74 -6.77 -5.20
C THR A 51 -7.61 -7.30 -6.32
N GLY A 52 -7.04 -8.13 -7.19
CA GLY A 52 -7.77 -8.99 -8.10
C GLY A 52 -7.85 -10.42 -7.56
N LYS A 53 -8.50 -11.30 -8.31
CA LYS A 53 -8.67 -12.71 -7.95
C LYS A 53 -7.34 -13.43 -7.72
N ARG A 54 -6.30 -13.10 -8.48
CA ARG A 54 -4.99 -13.76 -8.45
C ARG A 54 -3.91 -12.92 -7.79
N TRP A 55 -3.92 -11.60 -8.04
CA TRP A 55 -2.78 -10.74 -7.69
C TRP A 55 -3.18 -9.43 -7.01
N ASN A 56 -2.21 -8.84 -6.32
CA ASN A 56 -2.29 -7.47 -5.81
C ASN A 56 -1.56 -6.51 -6.75
N TYR A 57 -2.22 -5.43 -7.11
CA TYR A 57 -1.78 -4.39 -8.03
C TYR A 57 -1.51 -3.11 -7.25
N THR A 58 -0.25 -2.92 -6.87
CA THR A 58 0.20 -1.71 -6.16
C THR A 58 0.60 -0.62 -7.16
N GLN A 59 0.10 0.59 -6.97
CA GLN A 59 0.43 1.76 -7.79
C GLN A 59 0.61 3.00 -6.91
N SER A 60 1.46 3.94 -7.34
CA SER A 60 1.51 5.28 -6.76
C SER A 60 1.32 6.37 -7.81
N HIS A 61 0.80 7.51 -7.37
CA HIS A 61 0.62 8.69 -8.18
C HIS A 61 0.50 9.95 -7.31
N ASN A 62 0.33 11.12 -7.91
CA ASN A 62 0.20 12.40 -7.21
C ASN A 62 -1.11 12.50 -6.42
N THR A 63 -2.16 11.79 -6.84
CA THR A 63 -3.46 11.76 -6.17
C THR A 63 -3.93 10.33 -5.89
N ILE A 64 -4.83 10.18 -4.91
CA ILE A 64 -5.47 8.88 -4.61
C ILE A 64 -6.23 8.37 -5.83
N ALA A 65 -6.99 9.26 -6.50
CA ALA A 65 -7.81 8.90 -7.65
C ALA A 65 -6.96 8.35 -8.81
N GLU A 66 -5.83 8.99 -9.12
CA GLU A 66 -4.94 8.51 -10.17
C GLU A 66 -4.22 7.20 -9.79
N ALA A 67 -3.82 7.05 -8.51
CA ALA A 67 -3.23 5.81 -8.03
C ALA A 67 -4.23 4.65 -8.17
N ILE A 68 -5.47 4.83 -7.71
CA ILE A 68 -6.54 3.83 -7.83
C ILE A 68 -6.86 3.55 -9.29
N THR A 69 -7.04 4.59 -10.12
CA THR A 69 -7.39 4.42 -11.54
C THR A 69 -6.33 3.61 -12.27
N ARG A 70 -5.04 3.86 -12.01
CA ARG A 70 -3.95 3.07 -12.59
C ARG A 70 -3.95 1.63 -12.07
N GLY A 71 -4.16 1.43 -10.77
CA GLY A 71 -4.23 0.10 -10.17
C GLY A 71 -5.38 -0.71 -10.74
N MET A 72 -6.55 -0.09 -10.87
CA MET A 72 -7.77 -0.70 -11.38
C MET A 72 -7.64 -1.04 -12.86
N ASN A 73 -7.13 -0.11 -13.69
CA ASN A 73 -6.91 -0.37 -15.11
C ASN A 73 -5.94 -1.52 -15.34
N LYS A 74 -4.85 -1.58 -14.57
CA LYS A 74 -3.89 -2.69 -14.65
C LYS A 74 -4.52 -4.00 -14.21
N CYS A 75 -5.26 -4.00 -13.09
CA CYS A 75 -5.94 -5.18 -12.60
C CYS A 75 -6.95 -5.71 -13.63
N ILE A 76 -7.86 -4.89 -14.15
CA ILE A 76 -8.89 -5.33 -15.11
C ILE A 76 -8.27 -5.85 -16.42
N SER A 77 -7.07 -5.37 -16.79
CA SER A 77 -6.37 -5.88 -17.98
C SER A 77 -5.67 -7.23 -17.77
N GLU A 78 -5.39 -7.62 -16.53
CA GLU A 78 -4.56 -8.78 -16.19
C GLU A 78 -5.25 -9.78 -15.24
N ASP A 79 -6.41 -9.44 -14.67
CA ASP A 79 -7.13 -10.16 -13.63
C ASP A 79 -8.63 -9.82 -13.59
N GLU A 80 -9.35 -10.50 -12.69
CA GLU A 80 -10.80 -10.33 -12.47
C GLU A 80 -11.08 -9.95 -11.01
N GLU A 81 -12.34 -9.61 -10.71
CA GLU A 81 -12.81 -9.31 -9.34
C GLU A 81 -12.02 -8.17 -8.67
N CYS A 82 -11.60 -7.19 -9.46
CA CYS A 82 -10.74 -6.10 -9.05
C CYS A 82 -11.44 -5.12 -8.10
N ASN A 83 -10.87 -4.94 -6.90
CA ASN A 83 -11.39 -4.04 -5.88
C ASN A 83 -10.26 -3.28 -5.18
N THR A 84 -10.50 -2.01 -4.82
CA THR A 84 -9.54 -1.23 -4.04
C THR A 84 -9.44 -1.79 -2.62
N PHE A 85 -8.25 -2.28 -2.25
CA PHE A 85 -7.96 -2.82 -0.91
C PHE A 85 -7.38 -1.76 0.03
N TYR A 86 -6.51 -0.89 -0.48
CA TYR A 86 -5.88 0.17 0.29
C TYR A 86 -5.62 1.40 -0.57
N SER A 87 -5.71 2.59 0.02
CA SER A 87 -5.18 3.82 -0.58
C SER A 87 -4.90 4.90 0.46
N ASP A 88 -3.75 5.58 0.37
CA ASP A 88 -3.42 6.74 1.21
C ASP A 88 -2.26 7.56 0.63
N CYS A 89 -2.07 8.79 1.10
CA CYS A 89 -0.99 9.69 0.70
C CYS A 89 0.03 9.98 1.79
N SER A 90 1.28 10.09 1.36
CA SER A 90 2.42 10.57 2.14
C SER A 90 2.94 11.87 1.49
N LEU A 91 2.10 12.90 1.53
CA LEU A 91 2.43 14.24 1.04
C LEU A 91 3.30 15.00 2.05
N PRO A 92 4.04 16.03 1.63
CA PRO A 92 4.76 16.89 2.55
C PRO A 92 3.81 17.49 3.59
N GLU A 93 4.17 17.43 4.86
CA GLU A 93 3.45 18.16 5.90
C GLU A 93 3.80 19.64 5.77
N GLN A 94 2.79 20.50 5.66
CA GLN A 94 2.98 21.94 5.82
C GLN A 94 3.19 22.23 7.31
N VAL A 95 4.40 22.64 7.66
CA VAL A 95 4.70 23.17 8.99
C VAL A 95 4.37 24.67 8.96
N TYR A 96 3.40 25.09 9.77
CA TYR A 96 3.01 26.49 9.95
C TYR A 96 3.67 27.09 11.19
#